data_AF-X0JEN9-F1
#
_entry.id   AF-X0JEN9-F1
#
_cell.length_a   1.000
_cell.length_b   1.000
_cell.length_c   1.000
_cell.angle_alpha   90.00
_cell.angle_beta   90.00
_cell.angle_gamma   90.00
#
_symmetry.space_group_name_H-M   'P 1'
#
loop_
_entity.id
_entity.type
_entity.pdbx_description
1 polymer ?
#
loop_
_entity_poly.entity_id
_entity_poly.type
_entity_poly.pdbx_seq_one_letter_code
_entity_poly.pdbx_strand_id
1 'polypeptide(L)'
;MSFPSLLRLGLAIGALAGQSYASPFAPIHTRDDLSDTPLPIVVWHGLGDQFNSDGMKSIQALAEDIHPGTFVHIIAIDEDPSQDQMATFRGNVSDQVSKVCEELAKHPILSTAPAIDAIGISQGGQFLRGYVERCNWPQVRSLVTFGSQHNGIIDFRSCGATDWLCKGAMALMRFGTWSKLVQSSLVPAQYYRNPATEADYKKYLENSNFLADINNERELKNEKYKANLSKLTNFVMWMFEDDDLVIPKESSWFEEVNGTEVIPLRARELYHEDWLGLRELDRNGGLRFRSAPGKHLENLYELLNETVTNYCGPWKRTFESDMEDSWDRLELI
;
A
#
# COMPACT_ATOMS: atom_id res chain seq x y z
N MET A 1 -5.75 77.77 -45.11
CA MET A 1 -7.14 77.92 -44.64
C MET A 1 -7.91 76.68 -45.05
N SER A 2 -8.54 76.03 -44.07
CA SER A 2 -9.61 75.02 -44.12
C SER A 2 -9.49 73.79 -45.04
N PHE A 3 -9.30 72.63 -44.40
CA PHE A 3 -9.88 71.35 -44.85
C PHE A 3 -10.49 70.65 -43.62
N PRO A 4 -11.70 70.08 -43.75
CA PRO A 4 -12.02 68.87 -43.00
C PRO A 4 -12.47 67.76 -43.94
N SER A 5 -11.95 66.55 -43.72
CA SER A 5 -12.61 65.31 -44.11
C SER A 5 -12.00 64.18 -43.27
N LEU A 6 -12.83 63.44 -42.55
CA LEU A 6 -13.07 62.01 -42.78
C LEU A 6 -13.81 61.37 -41.60
N LEU A 7 -14.91 60.71 -41.98
CA LEU A 7 -15.49 59.47 -41.46
C LEU A 7 -15.55 59.23 -39.93
N ARG A 8 -16.77 59.20 -39.39
CA ARG A 8 -17.11 58.39 -38.20
C ARG A 8 -17.89 57.15 -38.65
N LEU A 9 -17.28 55.99 -38.42
CA LEU A 9 -17.86 54.66 -38.56
C LEU A 9 -18.85 54.44 -37.39
N GLY A 10 -20.11 54.15 -37.68
CA GLY A 10 -21.09 53.75 -36.67
C GLY A 10 -21.01 52.25 -36.41
N LEU A 11 -20.82 51.84 -35.16
CA LEU A 11 -21.09 50.47 -34.70
C LEU A 11 -22.38 50.46 -33.89
N ALA A 12 -23.34 49.64 -34.34
CA ALA A 12 -24.57 49.35 -33.64
C ALA A 12 -24.29 48.32 -32.53
N ILE A 13 -24.76 48.61 -31.31
CA ILE A 13 -24.71 47.69 -30.17
C ILE A 13 -26.02 46.88 -30.19
N GLY A 14 -25.94 45.60 -30.55
CA GLY A 14 -27.03 44.63 -30.36
C GLY A 14 -26.77 43.81 -29.10
N ALA A 15 -27.61 43.96 -28.08
CA ALA A 15 -27.60 43.12 -26.89
C ALA A 15 -28.46 41.87 -27.14
N LEU A 16 -27.85 40.69 -27.18
CA LEU A 16 -28.54 39.40 -27.12
C LEU A 16 -28.41 38.84 -25.70
N ALA A 17 -29.53 38.84 -24.97
CA ALA A 17 -29.65 38.16 -23.70
C ALA A 17 -29.84 36.65 -23.95
N GLY A 18 -28.85 35.84 -23.57
CA GLY A 18 -28.99 34.39 -23.53
C GLY A 18 -29.66 33.95 -22.22
N GLN A 19 -30.81 33.28 -22.32
CA GLN A 19 -31.44 32.61 -21.18
C GLN A 19 -30.75 31.27 -20.93
N SER A 20 -30.10 31.13 -19.77
CA SER A 20 -29.59 29.85 -19.27
C SER A 20 -30.73 29.10 -18.57
N TYR A 21 -31.14 27.95 -19.11
CA TYR A 21 -32.00 27.01 -18.40
C TYR A 21 -31.14 26.19 -17.42
N ALA A 22 -31.26 26.48 -16.13
CA ALA A 22 -30.73 25.63 -15.07
C ALA A 22 -31.77 24.55 -14.72
N SER A 23 -31.36 23.28 -14.71
CA SER A 23 -32.19 22.16 -14.20
C SER A 23 -32.38 22.28 -12.68
N PRO A 24 -33.58 22.03 -12.14
CA PRO A 24 -33.89 22.33 -10.74
C PRO A 24 -33.47 21.27 -9.70
N PHE A 25 -32.72 20.21 -10.05
CA PHE A 25 -32.38 19.15 -9.07
C PHE A 25 -30.99 18.52 -9.29
N ALA A 26 -29.94 19.29 -9.04
CA ALA A 26 -28.64 18.72 -8.66
C ALA A 26 -28.36 19.17 -7.22
N PRO A 27 -28.10 18.25 -6.25
CA PRO A 27 -27.71 18.66 -4.91
C PRO A 27 -26.41 19.46 -5.01
N ILE A 28 -26.43 20.69 -4.52
CA ILE A 28 -25.22 21.49 -4.33
C ILE A 28 -24.52 20.89 -3.11
N HIS A 29 -23.64 19.92 -3.32
CA HIS A 29 -22.68 19.53 -2.29
C HIS A 29 -21.77 20.72 -2.05
N THR A 30 -21.89 21.34 -0.88
CA THR A 30 -21.02 22.43 -0.51
C THR A 30 -19.60 21.88 -0.31
N ARG A 31 -18.56 22.66 -0.63
CA ARG A 31 -17.17 22.23 -0.41
C ARG A 31 -16.84 21.89 1.06
N ASP A 32 -17.72 22.26 2.00
CA ASP A 32 -17.62 21.89 3.42
C ASP A 32 -18.04 20.43 3.68
N ASP A 33 -18.92 19.82 2.89
CA ASP A 33 -19.37 18.42 3.08
C ASP A 33 -18.26 17.37 2.83
N LEU A 34 -17.24 17.73 2.04
CA LEU A 34 -16.06 16.87 1.81
C LEU A 34 -15.12 16.79 3.03
N SER A 35 -15.32 17.65 4.05
CA SER A 35 -14.45 17.68 5.21
C SER A 35 -14.84 16.72 6.32
N ASP A 36 -16.11 16.31 6.38
CA ASP A 36 -16.64 15.39 7.39
C ASP A 36 -16.89 13.98 6.86
N THR A 37 -16.94 13.79 5.54
CA THR A 37 -17.12 12.46 4.93
C THR A 37 -15.81 11.65 5.05
N PRO A 38 -15.83 10.42 5.61
CA PRO A 38 -14.65 9.57 5.72
C PRO A 38 -14.09 9.21 4.33
N LEU A 39 -12.77 9.12 4.23
CA LEU A 39 -12.14 8.63 3.02
C LEU A 39 -12.51 7.16 2.77
N PRO A 40 -12.61 6.74 1.50
CA PRO A 40 -12.68 5.32 1.19
C PRO A 40 -11.46 4.56 1.71
N ILE A 41 -11.67 3.32 2.16
CA ILE A 41 -10.62 2.40 2.55
C ILE A 41 -10.48 1.32 1.48
N VAL A 42 -9.25 1.10 1.00
CA VAL A 42 -8.90 -0.02 0.12
C VAL A 42 -8.19 -1.09 0.94
N VAL A 43 -8.63 -2.34 0.83
CA VAL A 43 -8.04 -3.47 1.56
C VAL A 43 -7.46 -4.49 0.58
N TRP A 44 -6.23 -4.95 0.84
CA TRP A 44 -5.66 -6.09 0.12
C TRP A 44 -5.36 -7.21 1.10
N HIS A 45 -6.06 -8.34 0.93
CA HIS A 45 -5.94 -9.51 1.79
C HIS A 45 -4.63 -10.28 1.59
N GLY A 46 -4.38 -11.21 2.51
CA GLY A 46 -3.17 -12.04 2.56
C GLY A 46 -3.27 -13.35 1.76
N LEU A 47 -2.19 -14.13 1.86
CA LEU A 47 -2.06 -15.47 1.28
C LEU A 47 -3.19 -16.40 1.78
N GLY A 48 -3.89 -17.05 0.85
CA GLY A 48 -4.94 -18.03 1.15
C GLY A 48 -6.27 -17.46 1.64
N ASP A 49 -6.42 -16.14 1.66
CA ASP A 49 -7.71 -15.48 1.85
C ASP A 49 -8.33 -15.07 0.49
N GLN A 50 -9.52 -14.51 0.50
CA GLN A 50 -10.27 -14.06 -0.68
C GLN A 50 -11.11 -12.82 -0.38
N PHE A 51 -11.43 -12.02 -1.39
CA PHE A 51 -12.09 -10.73 -1.25
C PHE A 51 -13.44 -10.74 -0.49
N ASN A 52 -14.15 -11.87 -0.48
CA ASN A 52 -15.48 -12.01 0.15
C ASN A 52 -15.51 -12.93 1.38
N SER A 53 -14.35 -13.19 2.01
CA SER A 53 -14.29 -13.95 3.25
C SER A 53 -14.98 -13.23 4.40
N ASP A 54 -15.29 -13.96 5.49
CA ASP A 54 -15.93 -13.35 6.66
C ASP A 54 -15.01 -12.35 7.38
N GLY A 55 -13.68 -12.56 7.31
CA GLY A 55 -12.70 -11.57 7.76
C GLY A 55 -12.80 -10.27 6.99
N MET A 56 -12.86 -10.34 5.65
CA MET A 56 -12.99 -9.14 4.80
C MET A 56 -14.32 -8.40 5.03
N LYS A 57 -15.44 -9.13 5.15
CA LYS A 57 -16.74 -8.53 5.51
C LYS A 57 -16.70 -7.86 6.88
N SER A 58 -16.00 -8.46 7.84
CA SER A 58 -15.87 -7.92 9.19
C SER A 58 -15.11 -6.59 9.20
N ILE A 59 -14.10 -6.43 8.32
CA ILE A 59 -13.40 -5.14 8.13
C ILE A 59 -14.36 -4.07 7.60
N GLN A 60 -15.20 -4.41 6.62
CA GLN A 60 -16.19 -3.47 6.08
C GLN A 60 -17.18 -3.02 7.17
N ALA A 61 -17.70 -3.97 7.95
CA ALA A 61 -18.62 -3.68 9.04
C ALA A 61 -17.97 -2.82 10.14
N LEU A 62 -16.72 -3.13 10.51
CA LEU A 62 -15.96 -2.39 11.50
C LEU A 62 -15.70 -0.94 11.05
N ALA A 63 -15.33 -0.73 9.78
CA ALA A 63 -15.09 0.60 9.26
C ALA A 63 -16.36 1.47 9.24
N GLU A 64 -17.50 0.87 8.88
CA GLU A 64 -18.80 1.54 8.92
C GLU A 64 -19.27 1.86 10.35
N ASP A 65 -18.96 0.99 11.33
CA ASP A 65 -19.29 1.22 12.73
C ASP A 65 -18.47 2.37 13.34
N ILE A 66 -17.17 2.42 13.06
CA ILE A 66 -16.27 3.46 13.59
C ILE A 66 -16.50 4.81 12.89
N HIS A 67 -16.61 4.81 11.56
CA HIS A 67 -16.80 6.01 10.76
C HIS A 67 -17.99 5.81 9.80
N PRO A 68 -19.23 6.13 10.22
CA PRO A 68 -20.42 5.92 9.40
C PRO A 68 -20.33 6.57 8.01
N GLY A 69 -20.70 5.81 6.97
CA GLY A 69 -20.59 6.21 5.57
C GLY A 69 -19.23 5.89 4.93
N THR A 70 -18.37 5.10 5.58
CA THR A 70 -17.09 4.70 5.00
C THR A 70 -17.28 3.68 3.89
N PHE A 71 -16.89 4.04 2.67
CA PHE A 71 -16.84 3.08 1.58
C PHE A 71 -15.57 2.21 1.67
N VAL A 72 -15.74 0.90 1.83
CA VAL A 72 -14.62 -0.06 1.86
C VAL A 72 -14.60 -0.92 0.60
N HIS A 73 -13.52 -0.82 -0.16
CA HIS A 73 -13.25 -1.63 -1.33
C HIS A 73 -12.22 -2.71 -1.00
N ILE A 74 -12.62 -3.98 -1.07
CA ILE A 74 -11.70 -5.11 -0.96
C ILE A 74 -11.20 -5.45 -2.37
N ILE A 75 -9.88 -5.44 -2.55
CA ILE A 75 -9.26 -5.81 -3.82
C ILE A 75 -9.52 -7.29 -4.10
N ALA A 76 -9.89 -7.58 -5.34
CA ALA A 76 -10.07 -8.93 -5.86
C ALA A 76 -9.26 -9.08 -7.16
N ILE A 77 -8.36 -10.06 -7.22
CA ILE A 77 -7.60 -10.38 -8.42
C ILE A 77 -8.45 -11.21 -9.40
N ASP A 78 -9.52 -11.84 -8.93
CA ASP A 78 -10.53 -12.49 -9.76
C ASP A 78 -11.93 -12.28 -9.17
N GLU A 79 -12.96 -12.28 -10.02
CA GLU A 79 -14.35 -12.16 -9.56
C GLU A 79 -14.85 -13.46 -8.90
N ASP A 80 -14.27 -14.61 -9.29
CA ASP A 80 -14.50 -15.88 -8.61
C ASP A 80 -13.64 -15.96 -7.33
N PRO A 81 -14.26 -16.13 -6.14
CA PRO A 81 -13.51 -16.14 -4.88
C PRO A 81 -12.46 -17.24 -4.79
N SER A 82 -12.67 -18.40 -5.41
CA SER A 82 -11.69 -19.49 -5.39
C SER A 82 -10.48 -19.18 -6.27
N GLN A 83 -10.70 -18.48 -7.40
CA GLN A 83 -9.63 -18.03 -8.27
C GLN A 83 -8.86 -16.88 -7.64
N ASP A 84 -9.55 -15.96 -6.96
CA ASP A 84 -8.92 -14.89 -6.17
C ASP A 84 -8.02 -15.45 -5.07
N GLN A 85 -8.51 -16.43 -4.30
CA GLN A 85 -7.71 -17.16 -3.32
C GLN A 85 -6.49 -17.83 -3.97
N MET A 86 -6.68 -18.51 -5.10
CA MET A 86 -5.59 -19.17 -5.83
C MET A 86 -4.56 -18.15 -6.35
N ALA A 87 -4.99 -16.97 -6.76
CA ALA A 87 -4.14 -15.89 -7.25
C ALA A 87 -3.17 -15.37 -6.17
N THR A 88 -3.51 -15.55 -4.89
CA THR A 88 -2.58 -15.23 -3.79
C THR A 88 -1.35 -16.14 -3.76
N PHE A 89 -1.43 -17.35 -4.33
CA PHE A 89 -0.32 -18.31 -4.46
C PHE A 89 0.30 -18.30 -5.85
N ARG A 90 -0.52 -18.19 -6.91
CA ARG A 90 -0.11 -18.36 -8.29
C ARG A 90 -0.32 -17.09 -9.10
N GLY A 91 0.70 -16.69 -9.84
CA GLY A 91 0.66 -15.53 -10.71
C GLY A 91 1.91 -14.68 -10.61
N ASN A 92 1.85 -13.51 -11.24
CA ASN A 92 2.88 -12.50 -11.23
C ASN A 92 2.38 -11.29 -10.44
N VAL A 93 3.06 -10.96 -9.34
CA VAL A 93 2.67 -9.86 -8.44
C VAL A 93 2.73 -8.52 -9.17
N SER A 94 3.67 -8.35 -10.10
CA SER A 94 3.76 -7.13 -10.89
C SER A 94 2.56 -6.93 -11.81
N ASP A 95 2.01 -8.02 -12.35
CA ASP A 95 0.80 -7.97 -13.17
C ASP A 95 -0.44 -7.73 -12.29
N GLN A 96 -0.49 -8.33 -11.09
CA GLN A 96 -1.55 -8.06 -10.11
C GLN A 96 -1.59 -6.59 -9.69
N VAL A 97 -0.45 -6.01 -9.33
CA VAL A 97 -0.36 -4.58 -8.99
C VAL A 97 -0.79 -3.71 -10.18
N SER A 98 -0.39 -4.06 -11.40
CA SER A 98 -0.81 -3.32 -12.61
C SER A 98 -2.32 -3.39 -12.84
N LYS A 99 -2.92 -4.57 -12.65
CA LYS A 99 -4.37 -4.76 -12.70
C LYS A 99 -5.09 -3.88 -11.67
N VAL A 100 -4.64 -3.92 -10.42
CA VAL A 100 -5.19 -3.09 -9.33
C VAL A 100 -5.04 -1.60 -9.63
N CYS A 101 -3.89 -1.15 -10.16
CA CYS A 101 -3.71 0.23 -10.61
C CYS A 101 -4.81 0.66 -11.60
N GLU A 102 -5.13 -0.17 -12.59
CA GLU A 102 -6.17 0.14 -13.56
C GLU A 102 -7.58 0.11 -12.98
N GLU A 103 -7.87 -0.84 -12.09
CA GLU A 103 -9.17 -0.99 -11.46
C GLU A 103 -9.49 0.19 -10.55
N LEU A 104 -8.57 0.55 -9.64
CA LEU A 104 -8.79 1.65 -8.71
C LEU A 104 -8.88 3.01 -9.45
N ALA A 105 -8.11 3.18 -10.52
CA ALA A 105 -8.17 4.38 -11.37
C ALA A 105 -9.49 4.54 -12.14
N LYS A 106 -10.22 3.44 -12.41
CA LYS A 106 -11.51 3.43 -13.11
C LYS A 106 -12.70 3.34 -12.17
N HIS A 107 -12.48 3.03 -10.89
CA HIS A 107 -13.56 2.82 -9.92
C HIS A 107 -14.29 4.16 -9.67
N PRO A 108 -15.63 4.23 -9.83
CA PRO A 108 -16.36 5.51 -9.83
C PRO A 108 -16.26 6.29 -8.51
N ILE A 109 -16.23 5.59 -7.37
CA ILE A 109 -16.06 6.20 -6.05
C ILE A 109 -14.59 6.53 -5.77
N LEU A 110 -13.70 5.54 -5.85
CA LEU A 110 -12.29 5.71 -5.47
C LEU A 110 -11.55 6.73 -6.36
N SER A 111 -11.76 6.70 -7.69
CA SER A 111 -11.07 7.61 -8.63
C SER A 111 -11.47 9.08 -8.50
N THR A 112 -12.60 9.36 -7.85
CA THR A 112 -13.11 10.72 -7.62
C THR A 112 -12.91 11.22 -6.19
N ALA A 113 -12.48 10.34 -5.28
CA ALA A 113 -12.13 10.70 -3.92
C ALA A 113 -10.88 11.59 -3.88
N PRO A 114 -10.77 12.54 -2.93
CA PRO A 114 -9.57 13.36 -2.79
C PRO A 114 -8.33 12.54 -2.45
N ALA A 115 -8.52 11.41 -1.77
CA ALA A 115 -7.53 10.36 -1.51
C ALA A 115 -8.26 9.09 -1.02
N ILE A 116 -7.50 8.03 -0.77
CA ILE A 116 -7.95 6.81 -0.09
C ILE A 116 -7.03 6.49 1.09
N ASP A 117 -7.53 5.76 2.08
CA ASP A 117 -6.66 5.03 3.02
C ASP A 117 -6.53 3.58 2.56
N ALA A 118 -5.43 2.93 2.89
CA ALA A 118 -5.11 1.58 2.43
C ALA A 118 -4.69 0.68 3.59
N ILE A 119 -5.26 -0.52 3.65
CA ILE A 119 -4.95 -1.54 4.65
C ILE A 119 -4.47 -2.81 3.95
N GLY A 120 -3.23 -3.21 4.23
CA GLY A 120 -2.64 -4.43 3.69
C GLY A 120 -2.44 -5.49 4.75
N ILE A 121 -2.88 -6.70 4.47
CA ILE A 121 -2.81 -7.81 5.41
C ILE A 121 -1.81 -8.85 4.91
N SER A 122 -0.82 -9.19 5.73
CA SER A 122 0.28 -10.09 5.37
C SER A 122 0.88 -9.67 4.02
N GLN A 123 0.94 -10.54 3.01
CA GLN A 123 1.51 -10.17 1.70
C GLN A 123 0.83 -8.98 1.01
N GLY A 124 -0.45 -8.73 1.28
CA GLY A 124 -1.20 -7.61 0.71
C GLY A 124 -0.63 -6.24 1.05
N GLY A 125 0.12 -6.10 2.16
CA GLY A 125 0.76 -4.83 2.52
C GLY A 125 1.94 -4.45 1.64
N GLN A 126 2.83 -5.38 1.28
CA GLN A 126 3.86 -5.07 0.28
C GLN A 126 3.26 -4.91 -1.13
N PHE A 127 2.11 -5.51 -1.42
CA PHE A 127 1.42 -5.31 -2.71
C PHE A 127 0.82 -3.92 -2.82
N LEU A 128 0.13 -3.46 -1.75
CA LEU A 128 -0.33 -2.07 -1.65
C LEU A 128 0.81 -1.06 -1.64
N ARG A 129 1.93 -1.37 -0.99
CA ARG A 129 3.16 -0.56 -1.10
C ARG A 129 3.63 -0.46 -2.55
N GLY A 130 3.66 -1.59 -3.28
CA GLY A 130 3.96 -1.61 -4.70
C GLY A 130 2.98 -0.78 -5.55
N TYR A 131 1.68 -0.77 -5.21
CA TYR A 131 0.68 0.12 -5.83
C TYR A 131 1.00 1.60 -5.58
N VAL A 132 1.33 1.97 -4.34
CA VAL A 132 1.73 3.35 -3.99
C VAL A 132 2.96 3.75 -4.79
N GLU A 133 3.99 2.93 -4.82
CA GLU A 133 5.22 3.26 -5.54
C GLU A 133 4.99 3.39 -7.05
N ARG A 134 4.28 2.44 -7.65
CA ARG A 134 4.16 2.33 -9.12
C ARG A 134 3.13 3.25 -9.75
N CYS A 135 1.98 3.49 -9.12
CA CYS A 135 0.89 4.25 -9.75
C CYS A 135 0.25 5.32 -8.85
N ASN A 136 -0.04 5.04 -7.58
CA ASN A 136 -0.64 5.95 -6.59
C ASN A 136 -1.82 6.82 -7.10
N TRP A 137 -2.72 6.22 -7.88
CA TRP A 137 -3.92 6.92 -8.36
C TRP A 137 -5.15 6.01 -8.30
N PRO A 138 -6.14 6.30 -7.42
CA PRO A 138 -6.19 7.43 -6.48
C PRO A 138 -5.07 7.43 -5.44
N GLN A 139 -4.72 8.62 -4.97
CA GLN A 139 -3.62 8.81 -4.03
C GLN A 139 -3.93 8.18 -2.67
N VAL A 140 -2.98 7.42 -2.12
CA VAL A 140 -3.07 6.91 -0.75
C VAL A 140 -2.62 7.99 0.24
N ARG A 141 -3.41 8.20 1.29
CA ARG A 141 -3.08 9.05 2.44
C ARG A 141 -2.39 8.25 3.53
N SER A 142 -3.09 7.29 4.13
CA SER A 142 -2.51 6.37 5.12
C SER A 142 -2.38 4.98 4.52
N LEU A 143 -1.19 4.39 4.58
CA LEU A 143 -0.96 2.96 4.33
C LEU A 143 -0.70 2.28 5.68
N VAL A 144 -1.52 1.31 6.04
CA VAL A 144 -1.34 0.50 7.26
C VAL A 144 -1.18 -0.96 6.90
N THR A 145 -0.15 -1.60 7.44
CA THR A 145 0.20 -2.98 7.11
C THR A 145 0.28 -3.86 8.35
N PHE A 146 -0.23 -5.09 8.24
CA PHE A 146 -0.27 -6.06 9.33
C PHE A 146 0.59 -7.28 9.00
N GLY A 147 1.72 -7.44 9.69
CA GLY A 147 2.61 -8.59 9.49
C GLY A 147 3.12 -8.69 8.06
N SER A 148 3.23 -7.59 7.33
CA SER A 148 3.67 -7.59 5.93
C SER A 148 5.17 -7.82 5.82
N GLN A 149 5.66 -8.30 4.69
CA GLN A 149 7.06 -8.71 4.55
C GLN A 149 7.81 -7.69 3.67
N HIS A 150 8.00 -6.48 4.19
CA HIS A 150 8.51 -5.36 3.41
C HIS A 150 9.97 -5.54 2.97
N ASN A 151 10.78 -6.28 3.73
CA ASN A 151 12.11 -6.71 3.34
C ASN A 151 12.15 -8.15 2.79
N GLY A 152 10.99 -8.71 2.46
CA GLY A 152 10.85 -10.09 1.99
C GLY A 152 11.01 -11.14 3.08
N ILE A 153 11.06 -12.40 2.66
CA ILE A 153 11.27 -13.55 3.52
C ILE A 153 12.48 -14.37 3.08
N ILE A 154 13.15 -14.98 4.05
CA ILE A 154 14.31 -15.85 3.82
C ILE A 154 13.93 -17.34 3.92
N ASP A 155 12.81 -17.64 4.56
CA ASP A 155 12.27 -18.99 4.70
C ASP A 155 10.74 -18.94 4.75
N PHE A 156 10.12 -20.09 4.54
CA PHE A 156 8.72 -20.27 4.81
C PHE A 156 8.59 -21.22 5.99
N ARG A 157 7.63 -20.94 6.87
CA ARG A 157 7.22 -21.96 7.83
C ARG A 157 6.84 -23.24 7.08
N SER A 158 7.30 -24.37 7.61
CA SER A 158 7.02 -25.68 7.04
C SER A 158 5.51 -25.86 6.85
N CYS A 159 5.09 -26.06 5.60
CA CYS A 159 3.70 -26.35 5.23
C CYS A 159 3.11 -27.44 6.13
N GLY A 160 1.83 -27.29 6.49
CA GLY A 160 1.11 -28.30 7.27
C GLY A 160 1.21 -29.69 6.65
N ALA A 161 1.06 -30.75 7.47
CA ALA A 161 1.28 -32.13 7.04
C ALA A 161 0.42 -32.55 5.83
N THR A 162 -0.75 -31.92 5.63
CA THR A 162 -1.72 -32.21 4.55
C THR A 162 -1.70 -31.19 3.40
N ASP A 163 -0.86 -30.16 3.45
CA ASP A 163 -0.82 -29.10 2.44
C ASP A 163 0.14 -29.45 1.30
N TRP A 164 -0.32 -30.31 0.40
CA TRP A 164 0.45 -30.79 -0.75
C TRP A 164 0.77 -29.69 -1.76
N LEU A 165 -0.07 -28.65 -1.85
CA LEU A 165 0.14 -27.52 -2.76
C LEU A 165 1.26 -26.62 -2.25
N CYS A 166 1.24 -26.28 -0.96
CA CYS A 166 2.34 -25.57 -0.30
C CYS A 166 3.64 -26.38 -0.35
N LYS A 167 3.60 -27.69 -0.06
CA LYS A 167 4.80 -28.54 -0.12
C LYS A 167 5.42 -28.59 -1.53
N GLY A 168 4.59 -28.67 -2.57
CA GLY A 168 5.04 -28.61 -3.96
C GLY A 168 5.66 -27.25 -4.33
N ALA A 169 5.04 -26.16 -3.90
CA ALA A 169 5.57 -24.81 -4.08
C ALA A 169 6.92 -24.61 -3.36
N MET A 170 7.04 -25.12 -2.13
CA MET A 170 8.28 -25.11 -1.35
C MET A 170 9.41 -25.91 -2.02
N ALA A 171 9.10 -27.08 -2.58
CA ALA A 171 10.07 -27.86 -3.32
C ALA A 171 10.55 -27.12 -4.59
N LEU A 172 9.64 -26.46 -5.31
CA LEU A 172 9.97 -25.69 -6.50
C LEU A 172 10.87 -24.48 -6.19
N MET A 173 10.66 -23.82 -5.05
CA MET A 173 11.55 -22.74 -4.59
C MET A 173 12.96 -23.28 -4.28
N ARG A 174 13.08 -24.35 -3.49
CA ARG A 174 14.40 -24.88 -3.08
C ARG A 174 15.34 -25.23 -4.25
N PHE A 175 14.82 -25.58 -5.42
CA PHE A 175 15.63 -25.96 -6.59
C PHE A 175 15.57 -24.99 -7.77
N GLY A 176 14.76 -23.93 -7.70
CA GLY A 176 14.46 -23.09 -8.87
C GLY A 176 13.92 -21.69 -8.60
N THR A 177 14.02 -21.14 -7.38
CA THR A 177 13.46 -19.82 -7.02
C THR A 177 13.76 -18.72 -8.05
N TRP A 178 14.98 -18.67 -8.57
CA TRP A 178 15.42 -17.61 -9.50
C TRP A 178 15.17 -17.93 -10.97
N SER A 179 14.51 -19.03 -11.30
CA SER A 179 14.09 -19.29 -12.68
C SER A 179 12.96 -18.34 -13.07
N LYS A 180 12.93 -17.93 -14.35
CA LYS A 180 11.90 -17.02 -14.88
C LYS A 180 10.48 -17.53 -14.61
N LEU A 181 10.24 -18.82 -14.81
CA LEU A 181 8.93 -19.44 -14.58
C LEU A 181 8.47 -19.29 -13.12
N VAL A 182 9.35 -19.54 -12.15
CA VAL A 182 9.00 -19.44 -10.74
C VAL A 182 8.74 -17.98 -10.36
N GLN A 183 9.63 -17.07 -10.77
CA GLN A 183 9.46 -15.65 -10.52
C GLN A 183 8.24 -15.05 -11.23
N SER A 184 7.71 -15.66 -12.30
CA SER A 184 6.52 -15.16 -13.01
C SER A 184 5.22 -15.85 -12.61
N SER A 185 5.25 -16.87 -11.75
CA SER A 185 4.07 -17.72 -11.53
C SER A 185 3.87 -18.19 -10.11
N LEU A 186 4.85 -18.02 -9.22
CA LEU A 186 4.70 -18.31 -7.80
C LEU A 186 4.82 -17.00 -7.03
N VAL A 187 3.70 -16.55 -6.46
CA VAL A 187 3.63 -15.26 -5.76
C VAL A 187 4.63 -15.17 -4.61
N PRO A 188 4.73 -16.17 -3.72
CA PRO A 188 5.67 -16.06 -2.61
C PRO A 188 7.15 -16.06 -2.99
N ALA A 189 7.52 -16.64 -4.14
CA ALA A 189 8.89 -16.58 -4.63
C ALA A 189 9.31 -15.17 -5.04
N GLN A 190 8.36 -14.29 -5.36
CA GLN A 190 8.62 -12.93 -5.85
C GLN A 190 8.96 -11.94 -4.74
N TYR A 191 8.73 -12.31 -3.48
CA TYR A 191 9.20 -11.60 -2.29
C TYR A 191 10.11 -12.45 -1.41
N TYR A 192 10.67 -13.52 -1.97
CA TYR A 192 11.81 -14.20 -1.36
C TYR A 192 13.07 -13.35 -1.53
N ARG A 193 13.83 -13.17 -0.46
CA ARG A 193 15.10 -12.42 -0.42
C ARG A 193 16.10 -13.25 0.35
N ASN A 194 17.16 -13.74 -0.29
CA ASN A 194 18.20 -14.51 0.41
C ASN A 194 19.52 -13.73 0.44
N PRO A 195 19.86 -13.06 1.55
CA PRO A 195 21.12 -12.35 1.70
C PRO A 195 22.27 -13.21 2.25
N ALA A 196 22.13 -14.55 2.34
CA ALA A 196 23.10 -15.41 3.03
C ALA A 196 24.54 -15.33 2.48
N THR A 197 24.70 -15.05 1.18
CA THR A 197 25.99 -14.80 0.55
C THR A 197 25.87 -13.68 -0.47
N GLU A 198 26.97 -12.98 -0.80
CA GLU A 198 26.98 -11.97 -1.88
C GLU A 198 26.48 -12.55 -3.21
N ALA A 199 26.82 -13.81 -3.50
CA ALA A 199 26.38 -14.49 -4.72
C ALA A 199 24.86 -14.74 -4.73
N ASP A 200 24.26 -15.09 -3.59
CA ASP A 200 22.81 -15.27 -3.50
C ASP A 200 22.07 -13.93 -3.53
N TYR A 201 22.62 -12.91 -2.88
CA TYR A 201 22.08 -11.56 -2.94
C TYR A 201 22.11 -11.02 -4.38
N LYS A 202 23.19 -11.26 -5.12
CA LYS A 202 23.27 -10.93 -6.55
C LYS A 202 22.20 -11.63 -7.38
N LYS A 203 21.95 -12.93 -7.15
CA LYS A 203 20.85 -13.64 -7.83
C LYS A 203 19.50 -13.01 -7.51
N TYR A 204 19.27 -12.60 -6.27
CA TYR A 204 18.06 -11.87 -5.86
C TYR A 204 17.91 -10.58 -6.67
N LEU A 205 18.92 -9.72 -6.71
CA LEU A 205 18.87 -8.46 -7.46
C LEU A 205 18.61 -8.68 -8.95
N GLU A 206 19.25 -9.68 -9.56
CA GLU A 206 19.13 -10.00 -10.98
C GLU A 206 17.76 -10.61 -11.36
N ASN A 207 17.15 -11.40 -10.47
CA ASN A 207 16.02 -12.27 -10.85
C ASN A 207 14.71 -11.99 -10.10
N SER A 208 14.71 -11.25 -8.99
CA SER A 208 13.47 -10.95 -8.25
C SER A 208 12.51 -10.10 -9.10
N ASN A 209 11.35 -10.65 -9.47
CA ASN A 209 10.39 -9.96 -10.31
C ASN A 209 9.60 -8.83 -9.61
N PHE A 210 9.61 -8.82 -8.28
CA PHE A 210 8.80 -7.88 -7.50
C PHE A 210 9.62 -7.18 -6.43
N LEU A 211 10.10 -7.89 -5.41
CA LEU A 211 10.65 -7.25 -4.22
C LEU A 211 11.88 -6.38 -4.49
N ALA A 212 12.88 -6.88 -5.23
CA ALA A 212 14.05 -6.07 -5.59
C ALA A 212 13.71 -4.83 -6.43
N ASP A 213 12.59 -4.87 -7.17
CA ASP A 213 12.07 -3.70 -7.89
C ASP A 213 11.48 -2.69 -6.91
N ILE A 214 10.47 -3.09 -6.12
CA ILE A 214 9.76 -2.19 -5.19
C ILE A 214 10.59 -1.79 -3.96
N ASN A 215 11.69 -2.47 -3.67
CA ASN A 215 12.65 -1.99 -2.67
C ASN A 215 13.69 -1.04 -3.26
N ASN A 216 13.64 -0.83 -4.58
CA ASN A 216 14.57 0.01 -5.31
C ASN A 216 16.05 -0.41 -5.07
N GLU A 217 16.28 -1.72 -4.84
CA GLU A 217 17.57 -2.28 -4.43
C GLU A 217 18.56 -2.43 -5.61
N ARG A 218 18.07 -2.36 -6.85
CA ARG A 218 18.92 -2.39 -8.06
C ARG A 218 19.71 -1.09 -8.21
N GLU A 219 20.80 -1.14 -8.97
CA GLU A 219 21.70 0.01 -9.17
C GLU A 219 20.93 1.27 -9.61
N LEU A 220 20.11 1.16 -10.65
CA LEU A 220 19.26 2.24 -11.13
C LEU A 220 18.02 2.42 -10.25
N LYS A 221 17.93 3.58 -9.62
CA LYS A 221 16.82 3.94 -8.74
C LYS A 221 15.64 4.52 -9.52
N ASN A 222 14.43 4.12 -9.16
CA ASN A 222 13.19 4.68 -9.68
C ASN A 222 12.70 5.85 -8.80
N GLU A 223 12.97 7.08 -9.23
CA GLU A 223 12.57 8.30 -8.51
C GLU A 223 11.05 8.43 -8.32
N LYS A 224 10.23 7.78 -9.17
CA LYS A 224 8.78 7.77 -9.00
C LYS A 224 8.37 7.06 -7.72
N TYR A 225 9.05 5.96 -7.37
CA TYR A 225 8.73 5.16 -6.18
C TYR A 225 8.94 6.01 -4.92
N LYS A 226 10.10 6.67 -4.85
CA LYS A 226 10.41 7.67 -3.83
C LYS A 226 9.37 8.77 -3.74
N ALA A 227 9.11 9.45 -4.86
CA ALA A 227 8.21 10.60 -4.90
C ALA A 227 6.76 10.26 -4.57
N ASN A 228 6.35 9.00 -4.70
CA ASN A 228 5.01 8.56 -4.33
C ASN A 228 4.92 8.11 -2.88
N LEU A 229 5.87 7.31 -2.40
CA LEU A 229 5.83 6.79 -1.03
C LEU A 229 6.06 7.90 0.00
N SER A 230 6.89 8.91 -0.30
CA SER A 230 7.08 10.07 0.59
C SER A 230 5.87 10.99 0.72
N LYS A 231 4.85 10.86 -0.14
CA LYS A 231 3.58 11.61 -0.07
C LYS A 231 2.57 11.03 0.91
N LEU A 232 2.82 9.83 1.44
CA LEU A 232 1.97 9.27 2.49
C LEU A 232 1.94 10.23 3.68
N THR A 233 0.79 10.36 4.33
CA THR A 233 0.68 11.00 5.63
C THR A 233 1.09 10.04 6.74
N ASN A 234 0.66 8.79 6.64
CA ASN A 234 1.10 7.73 7.55
C ASN A 234 1.48 6.48 6.75
N PHE A 235 2.59 5.86 7.13
CA PHE A 235 2.92 4.49 6.82
C PHE A 235 3.12 3.75 8.13
N VAL A 236 2.09 3.00 8.54
CA VAL A 236 2.04 2.29 9.82
C VAL A 236 2.31 0.81 9.58
N MET A 237 3.31 0.28 10.28
CA MET A 237 3.75 -1.11 10.12
C MET A 237 3.57 -1.86 11.44
N TRP A 238 2.62 -2.78 11.47
CA TRP A 238 2.41 -3.70 12.58
C TRP A 238 3.25 -4.96 12.41
N MET A 239 4.09 -5.25 13.41
CA MET A 239 4.84 -6.49 13.55
C MET A 239 4.24 -7.33 14.69
N PHE A 240 4.11 -8.64 14.48
CA PHE A 240 3.67 -9.57 15.53
C PHE A 240 4.90 -10.15 16.25
N GLU A 241 4.90 -10.07 17.57
CA GLU A 241 6.08 -10.38 18.39
C GLU A 241 6.47 -11.87 18.35
N ASP A 242 5.50 -12.77 18.17
CA ASP A 242 5.71 -14.22 18.06
C ASP A 242 5.38 -14.73 16.66
N ASP A 243 5.54 -13.90 15.62
CA ASP A 243 5.28 -14.29 14.24
C ASP A 243 6.17 -15.46 13.82
N ASP A 244 5.54 -16.59 13.49
CA ASP A 244 6.20 -17.80 13.03
C ASP A 244 5.96 -18.09 11.53
N LEU A 245 5.24 -17.20 10.82
CA LEU A 245 4.96 -17.31 9.39
C LEU A 245 5.85 -16.38 8.56
N VAL A 246 6.06 -15.16 9.04
CA VAL A 246 6.96 -14.19 8.41
C VAL A 246 8.36 -14.39 8.98
N ILE A 247 9.27 -14.90 8.15
CA ILE A 247 10.64 -15.20 8.58
C ILE A 247 11.62 -14.40 7.72
N PRO A 248 12.33 -13.40 8.28
CA PRO A 248 12.26 -12.91 9.66
C PRO A 248 11.05 -12.00 9.92
N LYS A 249 10.49 -12.00 11.14
CA LYS A 249 9.33 -11.17 11.53
C LYS A 249 9.62 -9.67 11.43
N GLU A 250 10.88 -9.30 11.65
CA GLU A 250 11.42 -7.95 11.57
C GLU A 250 11.31 -7.36 10.15
N SER A 251 11.07 -8.21 9.13
CA SER A 251 10.71 -7.78 7.78
C SER A 251 9.46 -6.89 7.74
N SER A 252 8.55 -7.02 8.71
CA SER A 252 7.40 -6.12 8.88
C SER A 252 7.78 -4.68 9.15
N TRP A 253 8.94 -4.43 9.75
CA TRP A 253 9.48 -3.09 9.98
C TRP A 253 10.57 -2.73 8.99
N PHE A 254 10.62 -3.39 7.83
CA PHE A 254 11.67 -3.20 6.82
C PHE A 254 13.09 -3.55 7.32
N GLU A 255 13.22 -4.21 8.45
CA GLU A 255 14.53 -4.52 9.03
C GLU A 255 15.20 -5.69 8.31
N GLU A 256 16.50 -5.79 8.49
CA GLU A 256 17.32 -6.82 7.89
C GLU A 256 17.91 -7.72 8.97
N VAL A 257 17.76 -9.03 8.80
CA VAL A 257 18.29 -10.01 9.77
C VAL A 257 19.45 -10.76 9.13
N ASN A 258 20.61 -10.70 9.78
CA ASN A 258 21.81 -11.44 9.39
C ASN A 258 22.22 -12.38 10.51
N GLY A 259 21.84 -13.66 10.39
CA GLY A 259 22.02 -14.63 11.47
C GLY A 259 21.18 -14.24 12.69
N THR A 260 21.85 -13.79 13.76
CA THR A 260 21.21 -13.32 15.00
C THR A 260 21.14 -11.79 15.11
N GLU A 261 21.80 -11.07 14.20
CA GLU A 261 21.84 -9.62 14.22
C GLU A 261 20.63 -9.05 13.47
N VAL A 262 19.93 -8.10 14.11
CA VAL A 262 18.83 -7.34 13.51
C VAL A 262 19.34 -5.93 13.21
N ILE A 263 19.32 -5.55 11.93
CA ILE A 263 19.69 -4.23 11.45
C ILE A 263 18.40 -3.43 11.24
N PRO A 264 18.13 -2.42 12.09
CA PRO A 264 16.90 -1.63 12.01
C PRO A 264 16.88 -0.83 10.71
N LEU A 265 15.68 -0.50 10.19
CA LEU A 265 15.52 0.26 8.93
C LEU A 265 16.40 1.52 8.89
N ARG A 266 16.46 2.27 9.99
CA ARG A 266 17.23 3.53 10.08
C ARG A 266 18.74 3.37 9.92
N ALA A 267 19.27 2.16 10.08
CA ALA A 267 20.68 1.81 9.87
C ALA A 267 20.96 1.22 8.48
N ARG A 268 19.92 1.01 7.65
CA ARG A 268 20.07 0.42 6.31
C ARG A 268 20.44 1.48 5.28
N GLU A 269 21.23 1.08 4.29
CA GLU A 269 21.64 1.94 3.17
C GLU A 269 20.44 2.54 2.42
N LEU A 270 19.38 1.74 2.21
CA LEU A 270 18.15 2.20 1.53
C LEU A 270 17.47 3.40 2.23
N TYR A 271 17.62 3.51 3.55
CA TYR A 271 17.11 4.62 4.35
C TYR A 271 18.10 5.80 4.34
N HIS A 272 19.40 5.51 4.49
CA HIS A 272 20.44 6.54 4.47
C HIS A 272 20.56 7.25 3.11
N GLU A 273 20.38 6.54 2.01
CA GLU A 273 20.33 7.11 0.67
C GLU A 273 18.90 7.47 0.24
N ASP A 274 17.92 7.08 1.06
CA ASP A 274 16.52 7.44 0.92
C ASP A 274 15.95 7.02 -0.45
N TRP A 275 16.22 5.76 -0.82
CA TRP A 275 15.85 5.16 -2.11
C TRP A 275 14.34 5.14 -2.34
N LEU A 276 13.56 5.09 -1.27
CA LEU A 276 12.10 5.00 -1.30
C LEU A 276 11.42 6.25 -0.69
N GLY A 277 12.16 7.25 -0.20
CA GLY A 277 11.54 8.39 0.49
C GLY A 277 11.12 8.08 1.95
N LEU A 278 11.53 6.93 2.50
CA LEU A 278 11.22 6.53 3.87
C LEU A 278 11.84 7.46 4.91
N ARG A 279 13.04 8.01 4.66
CA ARG A 279 13.67 8.96 5.57
C ARG A 279 12.97 10.31 5.54
N GLU A 280 12.52 10.74 4.36
CA GLU A 280 11.68 11.93 4.23
C GLU A 280 10.36 11.77 4.99
N LEU A 281 9.68 10.64 4.81
CA LEU A 281 8.44 10.32 5.52
C LEU A 281 8.63 10.24 7.04
N ASP A 282 9.71 9.61 7.51
CA ASP A 282 10.06 9.50 8.93
C ASP A 282 10.29 10.88 9.56
N ARG A 283 11.03 11.77 8.89
CA ARG A 283 11.26 13.15 9.36
C ARG A 283 9.98 13.98 9.48
N ASN A 284 8.97 13.67 8.66
CA ASN A 284 7.65 14.29 8.71
C ASN A 284 6.73 13.64 9.76
N GLY A 285 7.21 12.64 10.51
CA GLY A 285 6.44 11.91 11.52
C GLY A 285 5.44 10.89 10.95
N GLY A 286 5.54 10.59 9.65
CA GLY A 286 4.61 9.69 8.97
C GLY A 286 4.99 8.21 9.05
N LEU A 287 6.25 7.87 9.35
CA LEU A 287 6.70 6.48 9.45
C LEU A 287 6.50 5.95 10.88
N ARG A 288 5.63 4.95 11.05
CA ARG A 288 5.21 4.47 12.38
C ARG A 288 5.41 2.97 12.53
N PHE A 289 6.09 2.58 13.59
CA PHE A 289 6.37 1.20 13.95
C PHE A 289 5.47 0.80 15.13
N ARG A 290 4.72 -0.28 14.97
CA ARG A 290 3.83 -0.83 15.99
C ARG A 290 4.09 -2.32 16.18
N SER A 291 4.11 -2.78 17.43
CA SER A 291 4.22 -4.21 17.76
C SER A 291 2.94 -4.68 18.43
N ALA A 292 2.57 -5.94 18.17
CA ALA A 292 1.45 -6.61 18.81
C ALA A 292 1.91 -7.96 19.37
N PRO A 293 1.47 -8.34 20.58
CA PRO A 293 1.76 -9.66 21.12
C PRO A 293 1.04 -10.75 20.32
N GLY A 294 1.61 -11.96 20.31
CA GLY A 294 1.03 -13.12 19.66
C GLY A 294 1.59 -13.42 18.28
N LYS A 295 1.00 -14.44 17.65
CA LYS A 295 1.45 -14.98 16.36
C LYS A 295 0.92 -14.15 15.19
N HIS A 296 1.29 -14.56 13.98
CA HIS A 296 0.88 -13.90 12.74
C HIS A 296 -0.63 -13.63 12.69
N LEU A 297 -1.01 -12.36 12.61
CA LEU A 297 -2.41 -11.89 12.53
C LEU A 297 -3.30 -12.31 13.71
N GLU A 298 -2.71 -12.74 14.81
CA GLU A 298 -3.43 -12.96 16.07
C GLU A 298 -3.97 -11.62 16.57
N ASN A 299 -5.22 -11.58 17.04
CA ASN A 299 -5.91 -10.34 17.46
C ASN A 299 -6.03 -9.28 16.35
N LEU A 300 -6.00 -9.67 15.07
CA LEU A 300 -6.08 -8.72 13.96
C LEU A 300 -7.34 -7.83 14.03
N TYR A 301 -8.46 -8.34 14.54
CA TYR A 301 -9.70 -7.56 14.64
C TYR A 301 -9.56 -6.37 15.60
N GLU A 302 -8.95 -6.58 16.77
CA GLU A 302 -8.66 -5.55 17.75
C GLU A 302 -7.69 -4.50 17.17
N LEU A 303 -6.64 -4.96 16.49
CA LEU A 303 -5.65 -4.07 15.87
C LEU A 303 -6.25 -3.28 14.70
N LEU A 304 -7.19 -3.86 13.95
CA LEU A 304 -7.95 -3.17 12.92
C LEU A 304 -8.85 -2.09 13.51
N ASN A 305 -9.49 -2.35 14.66
CA ASN A 305 -10.33 -1.37 15.34
C ASN A 305 -9.48 -0.16 15.74
N GLU A 306 -8.36 -0.39 16.41
CA GLU A 306 -7.40 0.66 16.75
C GLU A 306 -6.93 1.41 15.49
N THR A 307 -6.58 0.67 14.44
CA THR A 307 -6.06 1.24 13.20
C THR A 307 -7.07 2.13 12.49
N VAL A 308 -8.31 1.68 12.31
CA VAL A 308 -9.36 2.46 11.65
C VAL A 308 -9.72 3.68 12.49
N THR A 309 -9.75 3.54 13.81
CA THR A 309 -10.00 4.66 14.73
C THR A 309 -8.91 5.73 14.63
N ASN A 310 -7.65 5.33 14.55
CA ASN A 310 -6.52 6.23 14.67
C ASN A 310 -6.04 6.79 13.33
N TYR A 311 -6.05 5.98 12.26
CA TYR A 311 -5.38 6.30 10.99
C TYR A 311 -6.32 6.48 9.79
N CYS A 312 -7.63 6.24 9.96
CA CYS A 312 -8.65 6.45 8.94
C CYS A 312 -9.65 7.55 9.34
N GLY A 313 -10.55 7.89 8.42
CA GLY A 313 -11.60 8.88 8.62
C GLY A 313 -11.52 10.05 7.63
N PRO A 314 -12.09 11.22 7.94
CA PRO A 314 -12.26 12.30 6.97
C PRO A 314 -10.95 12.87 6.43
N TRP A 315 -10.96 13.38 5.20
CA TRP A 315 -9.74 13.84 4.48
C TRP A 315 -8.85 14.77 5.31
N LYS A 316 -9.45 15.77 5.98
CA LYS A 316 -8.74 16.79 6.76
C LYS A 316 -8.32 16.35 8.17
N ARG A 317 -8.46 15.07 8.51
CA ARG A 317 -8.08 14.53 9.82
C ARG A 317 -6.60 14.81 10.11
N THR A 318 -6.33 15.29 11.33
CA THR A 318 -4.98 15.43 11.88
C THR A 318 -4.63 14.20 12.70
N PHE A 319 -3.37 13.76 12.63
CA PHE A 319 -2.87 12.60 13.36
C PHE A 319 -1.91 13.06 14.47
N GLU A 320 -2.00 12.44 15.63
CA GLU A 320 -1.09 12.71 16.75
C GLU A 320 0.34 12.28 16.37
N SER A 321 1.35 13.06 16.78
CA SER A 321 2.74 12.71 16.54
C SER A 321 3.25 11.77 17.63
N ASP A 322 3.73 10.58 17.27
CA ASP A 322 4.34 9.64 18.24
C ASP A 322 5.76 10.07 18.69
N MET A 323 6.16 11.32 18.44
CA MET A 323 7.54 11.79 18.63
C MET A 323 7.98 11.85 20.10
N GLU A 324 7.07 11.76 21.07
CA GLU A 324 7.42 11.67 22.50
C GLU A 324 8.03 10.30 22.85
N ASP A 325 7.56 9.19 22.29
CA ASP A 325 8.03 7.84 22.65
C ASP A 325 9.32 7.38 21.95
N SER A 326 9.86 8.21 21.04
CA SER A 326 11.07 7.86 20.27
C SER A 326 12.37 8.26 20.97
N TRP A 327 12.33 9.32 21.80
CA TRP A 327 13.50 9.77 22.56
C TRP A 327 13.83 8.85 23.73
N ASP A 328 12.81 8.29 24.39
CA ASP A 328 13.02 7.34 25.50
C ASP A 328 13.64 6.01 25.06
N ARG A 329 13.51 5.64 23.78
CA ARG A 329 14.15 4.44 23.20
C ARG A 329 15.60 4.66 22.75
N LEU A 330 16.05 5.90 22.61
CA LEU A 330 17.45 6.22 22.29
C LEU A 330 18.34 6.29 23.54
N GLU A 331 17.78 6.42 24.74
CA GLU A 331 18.54 6.38 26.00
C GLU A 331 18.75 4.95 26.55
N LEU A 332 18.21 3.92 25.88
CA LEU A 332 18.28 2.52 26.29
C LEU A 332 19.12 1.62 25.35
N ILE A 333 19.92 2.20 24.45
CA ILE A 333 20.90 1.48 23.62
C ILE A 333 22.31 1.96 23.92
#